data_AF-A0A812YEZ1-F1
#
_entry.id   AF-A0A812YEZ1-F1
#
_cell.length_a   1.000
_cell.length_b   1.000
_cell.length_c   1.000
_cell.angle_alpha   90.00
_cell.angle_beta   90.00
_cell.angle_gamma   90.00
#
_symmetry.space_group_name_H-M   'P 1'
#
loop_
_entity.id
_entity.type
_entity.pdbx_description
1 polymer ?
#
loop_
_entity_poly.entity_id
_entity_poly.type
_entity_poly.pdbx_seq_one_letter_code
_entity_poly.pdbx_strand_id
1 'polypeptide(L)'
;MDLAALQGELKAAKERWEDMKLGKAKKEAETFPFPVWALLPAQQPRAAKAFDIYEIPVKLIINSLEPEVAVEVPSPELPPQLQSKIADAVLAAWKKQLKKKAAPWGIMPIFEWVDANFAKLLQLDPDCLHPYEGCDENDCSMRRYAIGPPAAPAPEPAEESEEESEEEEEEDDAEAEAMRERLAALLAEVENSGGDGRKKLSPEEIERRRKEAEELGDKCKIMSKKERDEQNKSRKEKAGQRQAKTGSKSRKFEGEGATSKALPSVSKLVAIRTVLPSTFLRSP
;
A
#
# COMPACT_ATOMS: atom_id res chain seq x y z
N MET A 1 48.50 21.45 8.68
CA MET A 1 47.38 22.08 9.41
C MET A 1 47.76 22.12 10.87
N ASP A 2 47.33 23.13 11.62
CA ASP A 2 47.78 23.32 13.00
C ASP A 2 46.77 22.79 14.02
N LEU A 3 47.27 22.21 15.12
CA LEU A 3 46.44 21.73 16.23
C LEU A 3 45.62 22.86 16.88
N ALA A 4 46.20 24.07 16.96
CA ALA A 4 45.52 25.24 17.50
C ALA A 4 44.30 25.62 16.65
N ALA A 5 44.42 25.53 15.32
CA ALA A 5 43.31 25.79 14.40
C ALA A 5 42.19 24.73 14.57
N LEU A 6 42.56 23.46 14.75
CA LEU A 6 41.59 22.39 15.02
C LEU A 6 40.81 22.64 16.31
N GLN A 7 41.51 22.97 17.39
CA GLN A 7 40.88 23.25 18.68
C GLN A 7 40.01 24.51 18.63
N GLY A 8 40.42 25.53 17.86
CA GLY A 8 39.62 26.72 17.61
C GLY A 8 38.31 26.40 16.90
N GLU A 9 38.37 25.66 15.79
CA GLU A 9 37.16 25.25 15.06
C GLU A 9 36.25 24.34 15.90
N LEU A 10 36.79 23.39 16.65
CA LEU A 10 35.98 22.52 17.50
C LEU A 10 35.26 23.27 18.63
N LYS A 11 35.91 24.29 19.20
CA LYS A 11 35.28 25.16 20.20
C LYS A 11 34.18 26.02 19.57
N ALA A 12 34.44 26.63 18.42
CA ALA A 12 33.44 27.40 17.68
C ALA A 12 32.24 26.54 17.26
N ALA A 13 32.48 25.30 16.84
CA ALA A 13 31.41 24.34 16.56
C ALA A 13 30.61 24.01 17.83
N LYS A 14 31.25 23.82 18.98
CA LYS A 14 30.55 23.51 20.24
C LYS A 14 29.71 24.66 20.77
N GLU A 15 30.16 25.89 20.54
CA GLU A 15 29.40 27.10 20.88
C GLU A 15 28.16 27.25 20.01
N ARG A 16 28.22 26.80 18.75
CA ARG A 16 27.09 26.84 17.83
C ARG A 16 26.10 25.69 18.02
N TRP A 17 26.61 24.48 18.25
CA TRP A 17 25.81 23.28 18.48
C TRP A 17 26.09 22.77 19.90
N GLU A 18 25.24 23.16 20.84
CA GLU A 18 25.39 22.82 22.27
C GLU A 18 25.35 21.30 22.51
N ASP A 19 24.57 20.57 21.72
CA ASP A 19 24.43 19.11 21.78
C ASP A 19 25.64 18.35 21.22
N MET A 20 26.63 19.06 20.64
CA MET A 20 27.80 18.42 20.06
C MET A 20 28.71 17.84 21.16
N LYS A 21 29.00 16.54 21.03
CA LYS A 21 29.92 15.83 21.91
C LYS A 21 31.32 15.86 21.31
N LEU A 22 32.29 16.33 22.10
CA LEU A 22 33.71 16.32 21.74
C LEU A 22 34.44 15.28 22.58
N GLY A 23 35.37 14.57 21.96
CA GLY A 23 36.32 13.76 22.69
C GLY A 23 37.68 13.66 22.03
N LYS A 24 38.60 13.10 22.79
CA LYS A 24 40.00 12.97 22.46
C LYS A 24 40.51 11.63 22.99
N ALA A 25 41.65 11.19 22.48
CA ALA A 25 42.33 10.03 23.02
C ALA A 25 42.61 10.18 24.52
N LYS A 26 42.73 9.04 25.21
CA LYS A 26 43.17 9.01 26.61
C LYS A 26 44.54 9.69 26.71
N LYS A 27 44.75 10.45 27.78
CA LYS A 27 46.00 11.23 28.00
C LYS A 27 47.27 10.38 28.04
N GLU A 28 47.14 9.06 28.22
CA GLU A 28 48.23 8.09 28.32
C GLU A 28 48.51 7.35 27.00
N ALA A 29 47.76 7.65 25.93
CA ALA A 29 47.98 7.02 24.63
C ALA A 29 49.20 7.65 23.93
N GLU A 30 50.00 6.82 23.26
CA GLU A 30 51.18 7.27 22.48
C GLU A 30 50.84 8.28 21.38
N THR A 31 49.61 8.24 20.86
CA THR A 31 49.12 9.14 19.79
C THR A 31 48.42 10.39 20.32
N PHE A 32 48.41 10.65 21.64
CA PHE A 32 47.75 11.83 22.20
C PHE A 32 48.23 13.14 21.55
N PRO A 33 47.33 14.01 21.06
CA PRO A 33 45.89 14.10 21.35
C PRO A 33 44.95 13.30 20.43
N PHE A 34 45.47 12.55 19.46
CA PHE A 34 44.69 11.84 18.45
C PHE A 34 44.34 10.39 18.85
N PRO A 35 43.17 9.87 18.45
CA PRO A 35 42.15 10.52 17.62
C PRO A 35 41.33 11.59 18.37
N VAL A 36 41.06 12.69 17.68
CA VAL A 36 40.11 13.73 18.13
C VAL A 36 38.81 13.50 17.39
N TRP A 37 37.69 13.45 18.11
CA TRP A 37 36.39 13.22 17.50
C TRP A 37 35.35 14.26 17.90
N ALA A 38 34.46 14.55 16.96
CA ALA A 38 33.32 15.44 17.12
C ALA A 38 32.05 14.70 16.65
N LEU A 39 31.09 14.55 17.55
CA LEU A 39 29.81 13.90 17.28
C LEU A 39 28.71 14.95 17.37
N LEU A 40 28.04 15.18 16.24
CA LEU A 40 26.89 16.07 16.15
C LEU A 40 25.61 15.24 15.91
N PRO A 41 24.63 15.25 16.83
CA PRO A 41 23.28 14.76 16.53
C PRO A 41 22.55 15.79 15.66
N ALA A 42 22.58 15.59 14.34
CA ALA A 42 21.86 16.48 13.42
C ALA A 42 20.35 16.26 13.60
N GLN A 43 19.63 17.34 13.95
CA GLN A 43 18.20 17.29 14.22
C GLN A 43 17.38 17.34 12.93
N GLN A 44 16.23 16.68 12.92
CA GLN A 44 15.33 16.65 11.77
C GLN A 44 14.88 18.08 11.39
N PRO A 45 15.21 18.55 10.17
CA PRO A 45 14.70 19.83 9.68
C PRO A 45 13.24 19.71 9.26
N ARG A 46 12.53 20.85 9.19
CA ARG A 46 11.12 20.91 8.76
C ARG A 46 10.88 20.26 7.39
N ALA A 47 11.86 20.32 6.49
CA ALA A 47 11.79 19.71 5.16
C ALA A 47 11.78 18.17 5.18
N ALA A 48 12.24 17.55 6.28
CA ALA A 48 12.33 16.12 6.44
C ALA A 48 11.21 15.53 7.33
N LYS A 49 10.17 16.30 7.68
CA LYS A 49 9.03 15.84 8.51
C LYS A 49 8.31 14.61 7.96
N ALA A 50 8.44 14.34 6.66
CA ALA A 50 7.87 13.14 6.03
C ALA A 50 8.62 11.84 6.41
N PHE A 51 9.83 11.93 6.97
CA PHE A 51 10.62 10.77 7.40
C PHE A 51 10.45 10.54 8.89
N ASP A 52 10.36 9.28 9.32
CA ASP A 52 10.25 8.93 10.75
C ASP A 52 11.61 8.83 11.46
N ILE A 53 12.57 9.67 11.07
CA ILE A 53 13.87 9.78 11.72
C ILE A 53 14.02 11.18 12.29
N TYR A 54 14.25 11.24 13.60
CA TYR A 54 14.39 12.49 14.34
C TYR A 54 15.81 13.01 14.36
N GLU A 55 16.80 12.12 14.40
CA GLU A 55 18.21 12.52 14.49
C GLU A 55 19.15 11.64 13.66
N ILE A 56 20.15 12.27 13.05
CA ILE A 56 21.26 11.60 12.38
C ILE A 56 22.55 11.97 13.11
N PRO A 57 23.07 11.10 14.00
CA PRO A 57 24.36 11.32 14.66
C PRO A 57 25.51 11.18 13.66
N VAL A 58 26.22 12.28 13.37
CA VAL A 58 27.41 12.29 12.53
C VAL A 58 28.65 12.47 13.38
N LYS A 59 29.53 11.47 13.37
CA LYS A 59 30.79 11.44 14.10
C LYS A 59 31.96 11.62 13.13
N LEU A 60 32.67 12.73 13.28
CA LEU A 60 33.92 13.00 12.59
C LEU A 60 35.07 12.56 13.48
N ILE A 61 36.01 11.79 12.94
CA ILE A 61 37.18 11.28 13.63
C ILE A 61 38.43 11.73 12.87
N ILE A 62 39.26 12.52 13.53
CA ILE A 62 40.52 13.03 13.00
C ILE A 62 41.64 12.22 13.65
N ASN A 63 42.35 11.44 12.83
CA ASN A 63 43.37 10.49 13.31
C ASN A 63 44.77 11.10 13.40
N SER A 64 45.03 12.19 12.68
CA SER A 64 46.34 12.83 12.61
C SER A 64 46.23 14.31 12.25
N LEU A 65 47.36 15.01 12.16
CA LEU A 65 47.43 16.38 11.64
C LEU A 65 47.30 16.45 10.11
N GLU A 66 47.31 15.29 9.45
CA GLU A 66 47.02 15.17 8.04
C GLU A 66 45.49 15.25 7.82
N PRO A 67 45.03 15.62 6.62
CA PRO A 67 43.60 15.75 6.32
C PRO A 67 42.87 14.39 6.20
N GLU A 68 43.31 13.39 6.98
CA GLU A 68 42.68 12.09 7.09
C GLU A 68 41.59 12.14 8.15
N VAL A 69 40.35 12.17 7.68
CA VAL A 69 39.15 12.14 8.51
C VAL A 69 38.38 10.88 8.20
N ALA A 70 38.02 10.13 9.24
CA ALA A 70 37.05 9.06 9.17
C ALA A 70 35.69 9.59 9.63
N VAL A 71 34.63 9.13 8.98
CA VAL A 71 33.25 9.51 9.33
C VAL A 71 32.50 8.26 9.72
N GLU A 72 31.81 8.31 10.85
CA GLU A 72 30.94 7.24 11.35
C GLU A 72 29.55 7.83 11.62
N VAL A 73 28.50 7.06 11.38
CA VAL A 73 27.11 7.46 11.65
C VAL A 73 26.49 6.44 12.63
N PRO A 74 26.77 6.56 13.94
CA PRO A 74 26.31 5.57 14.91
C PRO A 74 24.83 5.78 15.26
N SER A 75 23.92 5.37 14.38
CA SER A 75 22.47 5.45 14.61
C SER A 75 21.85 4.05 14.70
N PRO A 76 21.06 3.76 15.74
CA PRO A 76 20.30 2.51 15.82
C PRO A 76 19.09 2.49 14.88
N GLU A 77 18.59 3.66 14.45
CA GLU A 77 17.41 3.79 13.59
C GLU A 77 17.75 3.59 12.10
N LEU A 78 19.02 3.81 11.72
CA LEU A 78 19.47 3.68 10.34
C LEU A 78 20.02 2.27 10.07
N PRO A 79 19.68 1.64 8.94
CA PRO A 79 20.34 0.42 8.48
C PRO A 79 21.83 0.64 8.26
N PRO A 80 22.69 -0.39 8.49
CA PRO A 80 24.14 -0.27 8.32
C PRO A 80 24.54 0.09 6.88
N GLN A 81 23.75 -0.32 5.88
CA GLN A 81 23.96 0.03 4.48
C GLN A 81 23.80 1.55 4.27
N LEU A 82 22.70 2.13 4.75
CA LEU A 82 22.46 3.56 4.68
C LEU A 82 23.48 4.36 5.51
N GLN A 83 23.87 3.87 6.69
CA GLN A 83 24.93 4.50 7.49
C GLN A 83 26.25 4.62 6.71
N SER A 84 26.66 3.56 6.00
CA SER A 84 27.88 3.57 5.19
C SER A 84 27.78 4.56 4.02
N LYS A 85 26.65 4.57 3.30
CA LYS A 85 26.38 5.52 2.21
C LYS A 85 26.38 6.97 2.68
N ILE A 86 25.80 7.25 3.85
CA ILE A 86 25.83 8.59 4.47
C ILE A 86 27.26 8.98 4.84
N ALA A 87 28.02 8.08 5.48
CA ALA A 87 29.41 8.33 5.83
C ALA A 87 30.27 8.67 4.59
N ASP A 88 30.10 7.91 3.50
CA ASP A 88 30.78 8.15 2.23
C ASP A 88 30.36 9.49 1.59
N ALA A 89 29.07 9.84 1.63
CA ALA A 89 28.58 11.11 1.12
C ALA A 89 29.15 12.30 1.90
N VAL A 90 29.22 12.20 3.23
CA VAL A 90 29.82 13.21 4.11
C VAL A 90 31.33 13.32 3.85
N LEU A 91 32.04 12.19 3.72
CA LEU A 91 33.47 12.17 3.34
C LEU A 91 33.72 12.84 1.98
N ALA A 92 32.87 12.57 1.00
CA ALA A 92 32.96 13.18 -0.33
C ALA A 92 32.70 14.69 -0.26
N ALA A 93 31.72 15.13 0.53
CA ALA A 93 31.45 16.54 0.77
C ALA A 93 32.61 17.23 1.49
N TRP A 94 33.19 16.58 2.51
CA TRP A 94 34.37 17.06 3.23
C TRP A 94 35.56 17.29 2.28
N LYS A 95 35.89 16.29 1.44
CA LYS A 95 36.96 16.39 0.44
C LYS A 95 36.72 17.53 -0.56
N LYS A 96 35.46 17.82 -0.91
CA LYS A 96 35.10 18.98 -1.76
C LYS A 96 35.28 20.32 -1.03
N GLN A 97 34.96 20.38 0.26
CA GLN A 97 35.13 21.60 1.07
C GLN A 97 36.60 21.93 1.34
N LEU A 98 37.43 20.91 1.60
CA LEU A 98 38.88 21.09 1.76
C LEU A 98 39.54 21.76 0.54
N LYS A 99 39.06 21.45 -0.68
CA LYS A 99 39.55 22.09 -1.92
C LYS A 99 39.26 23.59 -1.98
N LYS A 100 38.20 24.06 -1.33
CA LYS A 100 37.80 25.47 -1.35
C LYS A 100 38.62 26.35 -0.40
N LYS A 101 39.45 25.75 0.48
CA LYS A 101 40.31 26.45 1.46
C LYS A 101 39.59 27.52 2.30
N ALA A 102 38.27 27.41 2.47
CA ALA A 102 37.47 28.40 3.19
C ALA A 102 37.67 28.32 4.72
N ALA A 103 37.95 27.12 5.24
CA ALA A 103 38.28 26.85 6.63
C ALA A 103 39.43 25.84 6.70
N PRO A 104 40.36 25.96 7.67
CA PRO A 104 41.50 25.07 7.78
C PRO A 104 41.10 23.60 7.93
N TRP A 105 40.09 23.28 8.74
CA TRP A 105 39.58 21.91 8.89
C TRP A 105 38.23 21.70 8.22
N GLY A 106 37.38 22.73 8.14
CA GLY A 106 36.10 22.62 7.45
C GLY A 106 35.04 21.87 8.26
N ILE A 107 35.17 21.87 9.59
CA ILE A 107 34.23 21.18 10.50
C ILE A 107 32.85 21.85 10.48
N MET A 108 32.81 23.18 10.61
CA MET A 108 31.52 23.89 10.61
C MET A 108 30.80 23.77 9.25
N PRO A 109 31.45 24.01 8.09
CA PRO A 109 30.79 23.87 6.80
C PRO A 109 30.26 22.47 6.52
N ILE A 110 30.91 21.41 7.03
CA ILE A 110 30.39 20.05 6.82
C ILE A 110 29.13 19.81 7.64
N PHE A 111 29.07 20.29 8.88
CA PHE A 111 27.89 20.11 9.72
C PHE A 111 26.70 20.91 9.19
N GLU A 112 26.93 22.15 8.74
CA GLU A 112 25.91 22.92 8.03
C GLU A 112 25.44 22.21 6.75
N TRP A 113 26.36 21.56 6.03
CA TRP A 113 26.02 20.78 4.83
C TRP A 113 25.17 19.56 5.18
N VAL A 114 25.44 18.88 6.29
CA VAL A 114 24.63 17.75 6.79
C VAL A 114 23.22 18.25 7.11
N ASP A 115 23.07 19.32 7.88
CA ASP A 115 21.77 19.90 8.23
C ASP A 115 20.96 20.29 6.98
N ALA A 116 21.63 20.92 6.00
CA ALA A 116 20.99 21.35 4.75
C ALA A 116 20.62 20.18 3.81
N ASN A 117 21.29 19.03 3.91
CA ASN A 117 21.07 17.87 3.04
C ASN A 117 20.45 16.68 3.78
N PHE A 118 19.94 16.86 5.00
CA PHE A 118 19.36 15.81 5.83
C PHE A 118 18.40 14.89 5.05
N ALA A 119 17.39 15.47 4.39
CA ALA A 119 16.42 14.70 3.61
C ALA A 119 17.07 13.95 2.43
N LYS A 120 18.10 14.51 1.80
CA LYS A 120 18.82 13.86 0.70
C LYS A 120 19.70 12.72 1.19
N LEU A 121 20.26 12.84 2.39
CA LEU A 121 21.06 11.78 3.02
C LEU A 121 20.20 10.55 3.28
N LEU A 122 18.95 10.73 3.72
CA LEU A 122 17.99 9.65 3.89
C LEU A 122 17.55 9.01 2.57
N GLN A 123 17.60 9.74 1.46
CA GLN A 123 17.24 9.28 0.13
C GLN A 123 18.40 8.65 -0.66
N LEU A 124 19.60 8.51 -0.05
CA LEU A 124 20.74 7.88 -0.71
C LEU A 124 20.51 6.40 -1.03
N ASP A 125 19.65 5.75 -0.24
CA ASP A 125 19.30 4.35 -0.41
C ASP A 125 17.79 4.17 -0.54
N PRO A 126 17.23 4.14 -1.77
CA PRO A 126 15.80 4.00 -1.96
C PRO A 126 15.27 2.65 -1.47
N ASP A 127 16.11 1.61 -1.45
CA ASP A 127 15.71 0.25 -1.03
C ASP A 127 15.40 0.18 0.47
N CYS A 128 15.93 1.12 1.25
CA CYS A 128 15.68 1.25 2.69
C CYS A 128 14.46 2.14 3.00
N LEU A 129 13.82 2.75 1.98
CA LEU A 129 12.69 3.66 2.14
C LEU A 129 11.36 2.94 1.92
N HIS A 130 10.56 2.85 2.99
CA HIS A 130 9.24 2.22 2.98
C HIS A 130 8.16 3.30 3.02
N PRO A 131 7.51 3.62 1.88
CA PRO A 131 6.44 4.61 1.85
C PRO A 131 5.18 4.03 2.51
N TYR A 132 4.52 4.84 3.33
CA TYR A 132 3.21 4.52 3.90
C TYR A 132 2.33 5.78 3.98
N GLU A 133 1.02 5.58 4.12
CA GLU A 133 0.07 6.66 4.36
C GLU A 133 -0.01 6.94 5.86
N GLY A 134 0.36 8.16 6.27
CA GLY A 134 0.18 8.60 7.64
C GLY A 134 -0.53 9.95 7.69
N CYS A 135 -0.69 10.49 8.89
CA CYS A 135 -1.25 11.82 9.10
C CYS A 135 -0.16 12.83 9.46
N ASP A 136 -0.35 14.08 9.05
CA ASP A 136 0.45 15.21 9.52
C ASP A 136 -0.04 15.71 10.90
N GLU A 137 0.56 16.80 11.40
CA GLU A 137 0.17 17.44 12.66
C GLU A 137 -1.27 18.03 12.64
N ASN A 138 -1.91 18.10 11.46
CA ASN A 138 -3.26 18.64 11.24
C ASN A 138 -4.27 17.56 10.85
N ASP A 139 -3.97 16.28 11.09
CA ASP A 139 -4.78 15.12 10.69
C ASP A 139 -5.08 15.01 9.18
N CYS A 140 -4.27 15.65 8.34
CA CYS A 140 -4.33 15.51 6.89
C CYS A 140 -3.48 14.32 6.45
N SER A 141 -3.99 13.52 5.50
CA SER A 141 -3.24 12.40 4.95
C SER A 141 -2.02 12.88 4.17
N MET A 142 -0.86 12.33 4.51
CA MET A 142 0.43 12.61 3.88
C MET A 142 1.19 11.30 3.68
N ARG A 143 1.90 11.21 2.55
CA ARG A 143 2.84 10.12 2.31
C ARG A 143 4.07 10.29 3.21
N ARG A 144 4.28 9.34 4.11
CA ARG A 144 5.42 9.28 5.04
C ARG A 144 6.36 8.15 4.65
N TYR A 145 7.58 8.20 5.15
CA TYR A 145 8.64 7.24 4.85
C TYR A 145 9.22 6.69 6.15
N ALA A 146 9.03 5.39 6.35
CA ALA A 146 9.75 4.64 7.37
C ALA A 146 11.08 4.18 6.79
N ILE A 147 12.15 4.29 7.58
CA ILE A 147 13.47 3.80 7.19
C ILE A 147 13.71 2.49 7.92
N GLY A 148 13.91 1.44 7.15
CA GLY A 148 14.11 0.09 7.65
C GLY A 148 15.22 -0.60 6.87
N PRO A 149 15.64 -1.80 7.32
CA PRO A 149 16.52 -2.63 6.50
C PRO A 149 15.95 -2.74 5.08
N PRO A 150 16.83 -2.88 4.07
CA PRO A 150 16.38 -3.01 2.69
C PRO A 150 15.29 -4.06 2.65
N ALA A 151 14.18 -3.77 1.96
CA ALA A 151 13.17 -4.79 1.73
C ALA A 151 13.93 -6.04 1.26
N ALA A 152 13.84 -7.14 2.01
CA ALA A 152 14.28 -8.40 1.47
C ALA A 152 13.64 -8.49 0.09
N PRO A 153 14.37 -8.91 -0.97
CA PRO A 153 13.71 -9.20 -2.24
C PRO A 153 12.49 -10.01 -1.86
N ALA A 154 11.30 -9.51 -2.26
CA ALA A 154 10.05 -10.20 -1.97
C ALA A 154 10.35 -11.67 -2.20
N PRO A 155 10.12 -12.57 -1.22
CA PRO A 155 10.27 -13.99 -1.51
C PRO A 155 9.50 -14.16 -2.80
N GLU A 156 10.21 -14.54 -3.87
CA GLU A 156 9.54 -14.93 -5.09
C GLU A 156 8.41 -15.84 -4.64
N PRO A 157 7.17 -15.58 -5.08
CA PRO A 157 6.02 -16.32 -4.60
C PRO A 157 6.45 -17.78 -4.62
N ALA A 158 6.48 -18.39 -3.43
CA ALA A 158 6.95 -19.75 -3.26
C ALA A 158 6.30 -20.56 -4.39
N GLU A 159 7.13 -21.27 -5.16
CA GLU A 159 6.76 -22.14 -6.27
C GLU A 159 5.56 -23.04 -5.88
N GLU A 160 4.36 -22.49 -5.96
CA GLU A 160 3.09 -23.18 -5.96
C GLU A 160 2.39 -22.70 -7.22
N SER A 161 2.71 -23.42 -8.30
CA SER A 161 1.94 -23.53 -9.55
C SER A 161 2.17 -22.44 -10.61
N GLU A 162 3.35 -22.46 -11.25
CA GLU A 162 3.58 -21.80 -12.55
C GLU A 162 2.82 -22.47 -13.73
N GLU A 163 2.19 -23.63 -13.53
CA GLU A 163 1.41 -24.29 -14.60
C GLU A 163 -0.03 -23.75 -14.75
N GLU A 164 -0.54 -22.95 -13.82
CA GLU A 164 -1.93 -22.46 -13.86
C GLU A 164 -2.07 -21.04 -14.44
N SER A 165 -0.96 -20.33 -14.67
CA SER A 165 -0.98 -18.93 -15.12
C SER A 165 -0.87 -18.73 -16.63
N GLU A 166 -0.40 -19.72 -17.40
CA GLU A 166 -0.32 -19.61 -18.87
C GLU A 166 -1.66 -19.97 -19.56
N GLU A 167 -2.51 -20.80 -18.95
CA GLU A 167 -3.85 -21.11 -19.49
C GLU A 167 -4.86 -19.97 -19.26
N GLU A 168 -4.73 -19.17 -18.18
CA GLU A 168 -5.66 -18.07 -17.88
C GLU A 168 -5.44 -16.81 -18.74
N GLU A 169 -4.20 -16.53 -19.20
CA GLU A 169 -3.96 -15.42 -20.14
C GLU A 169 -4.45 -15.75 -21.57
N GLU A 170 -4.37 -17.02 -22.00
CA GLU A 170 -4.89 -17.45 -23.30
C GLU A 170 -6.43 -17.49 -23.35
N GLU A 171 -7.12 -17.83 -22.26
CA GLU A 171 -8.59 -17.78 -22.19
C GLU A 171 -9.14 -16.34 -22.25
N ASP A 172 -8.51 -15.40 -21.54
CA ASP A 172 -8.94 -14.00 -21.53
C ASP A 172 -8.73 -13.31 -22.91
N ASP A 173 -7.66 -13.66 -23.64
CA ASP A 173 -7.43 -13.16 -25.00
C ASP A 173 -8.40 -13.79 -26.03
N ALA A 174 -8.72 -15.09 -25.89
CA ALA A 174 -9.67 -15.77 -26.77
C ALA A 174 -11.11 -15.23 -26.62
N GLU A 175 -11.53 -14.91 -25.39
CA GLU A 175 -12.85 -14.30 -25.15
C GLU A 175 -12.93 -12.87 -25.69
N ALA A 176 -11.84 -12.10 -25.58
CA ALA A 176 -11.74 -10.76 -26.13
C ALA A 176 -11.77 -10.75 -27.68
N GLU A 177 -11.10 -11.70 -28.33
CA GLU A 177 -11.17 -11.86 -29.79
C GLU A 177 -12.55 -12.32 -30.26
N ALA A 178 -13.17 -13.30 -29.59
CA ALA A 178 -14.52 -13.77 -29.92
C ALA A 178 -15.57 -12.65 -29.79
N MET A 179 -15.41 -11.75 -28.80
CA MET A 179 -16.29 -10.59 -28.65
C MET A 179 -16.06 -9.56 -29.76
N ARG A 180 -14.82 -9.32 -30.16
CA ARG A 180 -14.48 -8.41 -31.29
C ARG A 180 -15.02 -8.94 -32.61
N GLU A 181 -14.91 -10.23 -32.87
CA GLU A 181 -15.41 -10.86 -34.08
C GLU A 181 -16.95 -10.81 -34.15
N ARG A 182 -17.62 -11.03 -33.00
CA ARG A 182 -19.08 -10.89 -32.90
C ARG A 182 -19.56 -9.46 -33.13
N LEU A 183 -18.82 -8.46 -32.65
CA LEU A 183 -19.10 -7.04 -32.91
C LEU A 183 -18.87 -6.68 -34.38
N ALA A 184 -17.80 -7.20 -35.00
CA ALA A 184 -17.51 -7.00 -36.42
C ALA A 184 -18.59 -7.61 -37.32
N ALA A 185 -19.07 -8.82 -37.00
CA ALA A 185 -20.16 -9.46 -37.73
C ALA A 185 -21.47 -8.65 -37.65
N LEU A 186 -21.77 -8.08 -36.48
CA LEU A 186 -22.97 -7.28 -36.26
C LEU A 186 -22.90 -5.94 -37.03
N LEU A 187 -21.72 -5.34 -37.12
CA LEU A 187 -21.46 -4.16 -37.94
C LEU A 187 -21.58 -4.45 -39.45
N ALA A 188 -21.03 -5.59 -39.90
CA ALA A 188 -21.13 -6.01 -41.29
C ALA A 188 -22.57 -6.37 -41.72
N GLU A 189 -23.37 -6.93 -40.81
CA GLU A 189 -24.79 -7.20 -41.05
C GLU A 189 -25.60 -5.91 -41.19
N VAL A 190 -25.29 -4.88 -40.39
CA VAL A 190 -25.89 -3.54 -40.52
C VAL A 190 -25.48 -2.90 -41.85
N GLU A 191 -24.23 -3.03 -42.27
CA GLU A 191 -23.73 -2.46 -43.53
C GLU A 191 -24.32 -3.15 -44.78
N ASN A 192 -24.44 -4.49 -44.76
CA ASN A 192 -25.08 -5.27 -45.84
C ASN A 192 -26.61 -5.12 -45.87
N SER A 193 -27.27 -4.82 -44.75
CA SER A 193 -28.72 -4.56 -44.70
C SER A 193 -29.13 -3.25 -45.42
N GLY A 194 -28.17 -2.41 -45.81
CA GLY A 194 -28.39 -1.26 -46.68
C GLY A 194 -28.69 -1.62 -48.15
N GLY A 195 -28.49 -2.87 -48.57
CA GLY A 195 -28.63 -3.31 -49.96
C GLY A 195 -29.98 -3.95 -50.33
N ASP A 196 -30.77 -4.42 -49.37
CA ASP A 196 -31.93 -5.27 -49.65
C ASP A 196 -33.26 -4.66 -49.16
N GLY A 197 -33.84 -3.80 -50.00
CA GLY A 197 -35.28 -3.69 -50.28
C GLY A 197 -36.32 -3.56 -49.16
N ARG A 198 -35.98 -3.49 -47.87
CA ARG A 198 -36.95 -3.45 -46.75
C ARG A 198 -36.64 -2.29 -45.81
N LYS A 199 -37.51 -1.28 -45.89
CA LYS A 199 -37.68 -0.12 -44.99
C LYS A 199 -36.37 0.53 -44.52
N LYS A 200 -35.99 1.62 -45.20
CA LYS A 200 -35.01 2.59 -44.71
C LYS A 200 -35.38 2.99 -43.27
N LEU A 201 -34.63 2.50 -42.29
CA LEU A 201 -34.63 3.05 -40.93
C LEU A 201 -34.16 4.50 -41.02
N SER A 202 -34.77 5.39 -40.24
CA SER A 202 -34.42 6.80 -40.30
C SER A 202 -32.96 7.01 -39.85
N PRO A 203 -32.26 8.04 -40.35
CA PRO A 203 -30.89 8.33 -39.95
C PRO A 203 -30.72 8.47 -38.42
N GLU A 204 -31.76 8.93 -37.73
CA GLU A 204 -31.76 9.10 -36.26
C GLU A 204 -31.72 7.77 -35.50
N GLU A 205 -32.29 6.69 -36.07
CA GLU A 205 -32.34 5.39 -35.41
C GLU A 205 -31.03 4.61 -35.57
N ILE A 206 -30.28 4.92 -36.64
CA ILE A 206 -28.92 4.42 -36.87
C ILE A 206 -27.93 5.14 -35.95
N GLU A 207 -28.05 6.47 -35.78
CA GLU A 207 -27.25 7.20 -34.79
C GLU A 207 -27.57 6.79 -33.35
N ARG A 208 -28.85 6.54 -33.03
CA ARG A 208 -29.23 6.05 -31.70
C ARG A 208 -28.65 4.68 -31.41
N ARG A 209 -28.69 3.74 -32.37
CA ARG A 209 -28.06 2.40 -32.19
C ARG A 209 -26.54 2.46 -32.16
N ARG A 210 -25.92 3.36 -32.93
CA ARG A 210 -24.47 3.58 -32.88
C ARG A 210 -24.05 4.16 -31.53
N LYS A 211 -24.83 5.10 -30.99
CA LYS A 211 -24.60 5.71 -29.66
C LYS A 211 -24.87 4.73 -28.51
N GLU A 212 -25.85 3.84 -28.65
CA GLU A 212 -26.07 2.74 -27.68
C GLU A 212 -24.92 1.71 -27.70
N ALA A 213 -24.31 1.45 -28.86
CA ALA A 213 -23.13 0.58 -28.97
C ALA A 213 -21.85 1.25 -28.42
N GLU A 214 -21.69 2.57 -28.61
CA GLU A 214 -20.58 3.35 -28.06
C GLU A 214 -20.70 3.50 -26.53
N GLU A 215 -21.93 3.72 -26.01
CA GLU A 215 -22.19 3.70 -24.56
C GLU A 215 -22.01 2.32 -23.91
N LEU A 216 -22.20 1.23 -24.65
CA LEU A 216 -21.89 -0.14 -24.18
C LEU A 216 -20.38 -0.42 -24.21
N GLY A 217 -19.63 0.17 -25.14
CA GLY A 217 -18.16 0.15 -25.15
C GLY A 217 -17.55 0.86 -23.94
N ASP A 218 -18.07 2.03 -23.57
CA ASP A 218 -17.58 2.78 -22.39
C ASP A 218 -18.04 2.22 -21.04
N LYS A 219 -19.17 1.49 -21.00
CA LYS A 219 -19.64 0.78 -19.78
C LYS A 219 -18.94 -0.57 -19.56
N CYS A 220 -18.16 -1.05 -20.53
CA CYS A 220 -17.26 -2.19 -20.40
C CYS A 220 -15.87 -1.79 -19.90
N LYS A 221 -15.79 -0.84 -18.96
CA LYS A 221 -14.63 -0.77 -18.07
C LYS A 221 -14.69 -2.04 -17.22
N ILE A 222 -13.92 -3.05 -17.63
CA ILE A 222 -13.78 -4.33 -16.94
C ILE A 222 -13.40 -4.01 -15.49
N MET A 223 -14.40 -4.07 -14.59
CA MET A 223 -14.16 -3.94 -13.16
C MET A 223 -13.27 -5.11 -12.78
N SER A 224 -12.09 -4.81 -12.22
CA SER A 224 -11.18 -5.85 -11.73
C SER A 224 -11.92 -6.78 -10.76
N LYS A 225 -11.60 -8.09 -10.81
CA LYS A 225 -12.25 -9.16 -10.03
C LYS A 225 -12.39 -8.77 -8.53
N LYS A 226 -11.42 -8.00 -7.99
CA LYS A 226 -11.45 -7.45 -6.62
C LYS A 226 -12.60 -6.47 -6.35
N GLU A 227 -12.88 -5.52 -7.25
CA GLU A 227 -14.00 -4.58 -7.08
C GLU A 227 -15.37 -5.26 -7.26
N ARG A 228 -15.43 -6.28 -8.11
CA ARG A 228 -16.64 -7.07 -8.33
C ARG A 228 -17.01 -7.93 -7.11
N ASP A 229 -16.00 -8.48 -6.44
CA ASP A 229 -16.19 -9.27 -5.22
C ASP A 229 -16.59 -8.42 -4.01
N GLU A 230 -16.12 -7.17 -3.91
CA GLU A 230 -16.57 -6.23 -2.87
C GLU A 230 -18.02 -5.76 -3.09
N GLN A 231 -18.42 -5.48 -4.33
CA GLN A 231 -19.83 -5.19 -4.62
C GLN A 231 -20.75 -6.40 -4.38
N ASN A 232 -20.27 -7.62 -4.63
CA ASN A 232 -21.05 -8.82 -4.37
C ASN A 232 -21.11 -9.18 -2.88
N LYS A 233 -20.07 -8.89 -2.09
CA LYS A 233 -20.11 -8.99 -0.62
C LYS A 233 -21.14 -8.04 -0.03
N SER A 234 -21.13 -6.77 -0.42
CA SER A 234 -22.11 -5.78 0.08
C SER A 234 -23.56 -6.09 -0.33
N ARG A 235 -23.77 -6.77 -1.48
CA ARG A 235 -25.09 -7.32 -1.86
C ARG A 235 -25.48 -8.56 -1.06
N LYS A 236 -24.55 -9.47 -0.75
CA LYS A 236 -24.81 -10.65 0.10
C LYS A 236 -25.14 -10.27 1.54
N GLU A 237 -24.52 -9.23 2.10
CA GLU A 237 -24.82 -8.74 3.45
C GLU A 237 -26.18 -8.04 3.55
N LYS A 238 -26.62 -7.34 2.49
CA LYS A 238 -27.98 -6.76 2.41
C LYS A 238 -29.07 -7.76 2.05
N ALA A 239 -28.71 -8.91 1.47
CA ALA A 239 -29.64 -9.97 1.16
C ALA A 239 -29.94 -10.79 2.42
N GLY A 240 -30.99 -10.39 3.14
CA GLY A 240 -31.48 -11.10 4.33
C GLY A 240 -31.49 -12.61 4.14
N GLN A 241 -30.86 -13.30 5.10
CA GLN A 241 -30.61 -14.74 5.07
C GLN A 241 -31.94 -15.49 5.01
N ARG A 242 -32.20 -16.14 3.87
CA ARG A 242 -33.38 -17.00 3.71
C ARG A 242 -33.25 -18.16 4.67
N GLN A 243 -33.98 -18.11 5.79
CA GLN A 243 -34.18 -19.29 6.64
C GLN A 243 -34.75 -20.41 5.75
N ALA A 244 -33.99 -21.49 5.63
CA ALA A 244 -34.45 -22.69 4.96
C ALA A 244 -35.74 -23.16 5.64
N LYS A 245 -36.78 -23.45 4.85
CA LYS A 245 -38.00 -24.08 5.36
C LYS A 245 -37.69 -25.52 5.73
N THR A 246 -37.16 -25.76 6.92
CA THR A 246 -37.18 -27.07 7.56
C THR A 246 -38.52 -27.23 8.27
N GLY A 247 -39.55 -27.57 7.52
CA GLY A 247 -40.88 -27.93 8.04
C GLY A 247 -41.30 -29.30 7.53
N SER A 248 -41.83 -30.13 8.42
CA SER A 248 -42.33 -31.47 8.11
C SER A 248 -43.52 -31.41 7.14
N LYS A 249 -43.52 -32.30 6.15
CA LYS A 249 -44.40 -32.33 4.97
C LYS A 249 -45.91 -32.50 5.23
N SER A 250 -46.44 -32.38 6.46
CA SER A 250 -47.81 -32.79 6.76
C SER A 250 -48.66 -31.90 7.68
N ARG A 251 -48.23 -30.71 8.10
CA ARG A 251 -49.16 -29.76 8.76
C ARG A 251 -49.00 -28.34 8.22
N LYS A 252 -50.08 -27.82 7.62
CA LYS A 252 -50.19 -26.43 7.21
C LYS A 252 -50.16 -25.55 8.47
N PHE A 253 -49.34 -24.51 8.43
CA PHE A 253 -49.20 -23.50 9.47
C PHE A 253 -50.49 -22.69 9.57
N GLU A 254 -51.14 -22.72 10.73
CA GLU A 254 -52.22 -21.82 11.12
C GLU A 254 -51.60 -20.70 11.97
N GLY A 255 -51.34 -19.55 11.36
CA GLY A 255 -50.86 -18.35 12.04
C GLY A 255 -51.46 -17.09 11.40
N GLU A 256 -51.64 -16.07 12.23
CA GLU A 256 -52.30 -14.78 11.92
C GLU A 256 -51.80 -14.18 10.60
N GLY A 257 -52.64 -14.26 9.57
CA GLY A 257 -52.30 -13.88 8.19
C GLY A 257 -52.71 -14.93 7.15
N ALA A 258 -53.09 -16.14 7.59
CA ALA A 258 -53.75 -17.11 6.72
C ALA A 258 -55.12 -16.55 6.27
N THR A 259 -55.17 -16.04 5.05
CA THR A 259 -56.41 -15.70 4.35
C THR A 259 -57.22 -16.97 4.16
N SER A 260 -58.06 -17.28 5.15
CA SER A 260 -59.12 -18.27 5.03
C SER A 260 -60.08 -17.80 3.95
N LYS A 261 -59.81 -18.25 2.71
CA LYS A 261 -60.79 -18.20 1.63
C LYS A 261 -62.02 -18.96 2.13
N ALA A 262 -63.07 -18.19 2.39
CA ALA A 262 -64.42 -18.65 2.62
C ALA A 262 -64.76 -19.75 1.61
N LEU A 263 -65.15 -20.92 2.12
CA LEU A 263 -65.92 -21.87 1.33
C LEU A 263 -67.35 -21.90 1.87
N PRO A 264 -68.33 -21.88 0.96
CA PRO A 264 -69.73 -21.68 1.31
C PRO A 264 -70.32 -22.90 2.02
N SER A 265 -71.30 -22.61 2.87
CA SER A 265 -72.12 -23.58 3.57
C SER A 265 -72.82 -24.52 2.60
N VAL A 266 -72.69 -25.83 2.84
CA VAL A 266 -73.66 -26.81 2.36
C VAL A 266 -74.01 -27.73 3.52
N SER A 267 -75.09 -27.36 4.19
CA SER A 267 -75.92 -28.23 5.01
C SER A 267 -76.58 -29.26 4.09
N LYS A 268 -76.48 -30.56 4.41
CA LYS A 268 -77.62 -31.50 4.56
C LYS A 268 -77.20 -32.96 4.42
N LEU A 269 -77.70 -33.74 5.38
CA LEU A 269 -78.20 -35.12 5.29
C LEU A 269 -77.18 -36.22 4.90
N VAL A 270 -77.23 -37.44 5.43
CA VAL A 270 -78.13 -38.11 6.36
C VAL A 270 -77.38 -39.29 6.96
N ALA A 271 -77.89 -39.75 8.10
CA ALA A 271 -77.52 -40.93 8.85
C ALA A 271 -77.30 -42.19 7.99
N ILE A 272 -76.59 -43.17 8.56
CA ILE A 272 -77.18 -44.47 8.94
C ILE A 272 -76.07 -45.35 9.56
N ARG A 273 -76.39 -45.88 10.76
CA ARG A 273 -76.09 -47.22 11.33
C ARG A 273 -74.67 -47.78 11.14
N THR A 274 -73.98 -48.41 12.08
CA THR A 274 -74.27 -49.27 13.25
C THR A 274 -72.88 -49.94 13.46
N VAL A 275 -72.32 -50.16 14.65
CA VAL A 275 -72.54 -51.29 15.57
C VAL A 275 -71.39 -51.13 16.59
N LEU A 276 -71.73 -50.95 17.87
CA LEU A 276 -70.87 -51.25 19.03
C LEU A 276 -70.78 -52.78 19.21
N PRO A 277 -70.06 -53.35 20.20
CA PRO A 277 -68.72 -53.09 20.73
C PRO A 277 -67.95 -54.42 20.93
N SER A 278 -66.63 -54.41 21.18
CA SER A 278 -65.96 -55.53 21.89
C SER A 278 -64.55 -55.08 22.29
N THR A 279 -64.36 -54.61 23.53
CA THR A 279 -63.68 -55.36 24.60
C THR A 279 -62.35 -56.00 24.19
N PHE A 280 -61.22 -55.52 24.75
CA PHE A 280 -60.42 -56.30 25.71
C PHE A 280 -59.18 -55.49 26.20
N LEU A 281 -59.22 -55.16 27.49
CA LEU A 281 -58.16 -55.31 28.50
C LEU A 281 -56.73 -54.73 28.27
N ARG A 282 -56.45 -53.66 29.05
CA ARG A 282 -55.36 -53.55 30.05
C ARG A 282 -54.77 -54.93 30.44
N SER A 283 -53.48 -55.17 30.62
CA SER A 283 -52.42 -54.37 31.26
C SER A 283 -51.06 -55.12 31.11
N PRO A 284 -49.98 -54.72 31.81
CA PRO A 284 -48.62 -54.47 31.31
C PRO A 284 -47.85 -55.66 30.70
#